data_AF-A0A969NDY4-F1
#
_entry.id   AF-A0A969NDY4-F1
#
_cell.length_a   1.000
_cell.length_b   1.000
_cell.length_c   1.000
_cell.angle_alpha   90.00
_cell.angle_beta   90.00
_cell.angle_gamma   90.00
#
_symmetry.space_group_name_H-M   'P 1'
#
loop_
_entity.id
_entity.type
_entity.pdbx_description
1 polymer ?
#
loop_
_entity_poly.entity_id
_entity_poly.type
_entity_poly.pdbx_seq_one_letter_code
_entity_poly.pdbx_strand_id
1 'polypeptide(L)'
;MNILDMINLGFINLKQRKLRTFLTTLGVIVGIGALSSMVSFGTGLQKNISDSFSENDLFTSLRVTAKKVDPTNPSSFVDSLTPITDSVLHQLKQIEELALVFPDLFFPGRIELLGKEWTTTISGMPSGMGLYRPFSELQGGEFYKSDSLPVAVIGRQTLKQLGILVKEDSNAKDLLQENQDHHFKIVPIDSIVGARMKIKTVVLDLSALNIASFMMQGDNLPIKDTITEVTIAGILDVNTEFTGNLIRGGVIMPFDFANSIPKININSTTDYLNRSDKNNSHRSIYARADKYLQS
;
A
#
# COMPACT_ATOMS: atom_id res chain seq x y z
N MET A 1 -45.25 -56.66 7.60
CA MET A 1 -43.93 -56.73 6.94
C MET A 1 -43.06 -55.69 7.60
N ASN A 2 -41.95 -56.08 8.23
CA ASN A 2 -41.08 -55.16 8.96
C ASN A 2 -40.13 -54.44 8.00
N ILE A 3 -39.99 -53.12 8.15
CA ILE A 3 -39.07 -52.28 7.35
C ILE A 3 -37.62 -52.75 7.50
N LEU A 4 -37.26 -53.27 8.68
CA LEU A 4 -35.94 -53.83 8.97
C LEU A 4 -35.62 -55.04 8.08
N ASP A 5 -36.59 -55.93 7.81
CA ASP A 5 -36.39 -57.08 6.93
C ASP A 5 -36.17 -56.63 5.48
N MET A 6 -36.88 -55.58 5.06
CA MET A 6 -36.76 -55.01 3.71
C MET A 6 -35.39 -54.38 3.47
N ILE A 7 -34.84 -53.68 4.48
CA ILE A 7 -33.47 -53.15 4.47
C ILE A 7 -32.45 -54.30 4.41
N ASN A 8 -32.65 -55.37 5.18
CA ASN A 8 -31.75 -56.51 5.23
C ASN A 8 -31.69 -57.26 3.88
N LEU A 9 -32.85 -57.46 3.24
CA LEU A 9 -32.94 -57.99 1.88
C LEU A 9 -32.25 -57.08 0.84
N GLY A 10 -32.31 -55.76 1.02
CA GLY A 10 -31.58 -54.79 0.21
C GLY A 10 -30.05 -54.95 0.31
N PHE A 11 -29.52 -55.06 1.53
CA PHE A 11 -28.08 -55.25 1.76
C PHE A 11 -27.55 -56.56 1.17
N ILE A 12 -28.30 -57.66 1.26
CA ILE A 12 -27.91 -58.94 0.66
C ILE A 12 -27.79 -58.81 -0.86
N ASN A 13 -28.74 -58.14 -1.51
CA ASN A 13 -28.71 -57.88 -2.95
C ASN A 13 -27.51 -57.01 -3.38
N LEU A 14 -27.18 -55.98 -2.59
CA LEU A 14 -26.00 -55.15 -2.84
C LEU A 14 -24.69 -55.92 -2.71
N LYS A 15 -24.61 -56.86 -1.74
CA LYS A 15 -23.43 -57.71 -1.48
C LYS A 15 -23.19 -58.77 -2.56
N GLN A 16 -24.23 -59.21 -3.26
CA GLN A 16 -24.10 -60.13 -4.40
C GLN A 16 -23.50 -59.44 -5.64
N ARG A 17 -23.77 -58.14 -5.84
CA ARG A 17 -23.31 -57.35 -7.01
C ARG A 17 -22.17 -56.39 -6.69
N LYS A 18 -21.13 -56.89 -6.02
CA LYS A 18 -20.02 -56.11 -5.45
C LYS A 18 -19.42 -55.05 -6.39
N LEU A 19 -19.10 -55.43 -7.64
CA LEU A 19 -18.43 -54.52 -8.59
C LEU A 19 -19.32 -53.33 -8.96
N ARG A 20 -20.58 -53.59 -9.34
CA ARG A 20 -21.52 -52.54 -9.74
C ARG A 20 -21.80 -51.59 -8.58
N THR A 21 -22.12 -52.13 -7.41
CA THR A 21 -22.39 -51.34 -6.20
C THR A 21 -21.17 -50.49 -5.82
N PHE A 22 -19.96 -51.04 -5.94
CA PHE A 22 -18.73 -50.31 -5.66
C PHE A 22 -18.52 -49.15 -6.63
N LEU A 23 -18.60 -49.38 -7.95
CA LEU A 23 -18.40 -48.34 -8.96
C LEU A 23 -19.44 -47.20 -8.83
N THR A 24 -20.71 -47.52 -8.58
CA THR A 24 -21.75 -46.49 -8.42
C THR A 24 -21.56 -45.69 -7.14
N THR A 25 -21.21 -46.35 -6.04
CA THR A 25 -20.97 -45.67 -4.75
C THR A 25 -19.73 -44.79 -4.85
N LEU A 26 -18.67 -45.27 -5.50
CA LEU A 26 -17.45 -44.50 -5.74
C LEU A 26 -17.72 -43.26 -6.62
N GLY A 27 -18.52 -43.41 -7.67
CA GLY A 27 -18.94 -42.27 -8.50
C GLY A 27 -19.71 -41.20 -7.70
N VAL A 28 -20.63 -41.63 -6.82
CA VAL A 28 -21.36 -40.70 -5.94
C VAL A 28 -20.44 -40.02 -4.93
N ILE A 29 -19.51 -40.75 -4.31
CA ILE A 29 -18.54 -40.19 -3.36
C ILE A 29 -17.65 -39.14 -4.04
N VAL A 30 -17.11 -39.47 -5.22
CA VAL A 30 -16.27 -38.54 -5.98
C VAL A 30 -17.09 -37.32 -6.43
N GLY A 31 -18.33 -37.51 -6.86
CA GLY A 31 -19.22 -36.41 -7.26
C GLY A 31 -19.53 -35.43 -6.13
N ILE A 32 -19.95 -35.94 -4.96
CA ILE A 32 -20.24 -35.11 -3.77
C ILE A 32 -18.96 -34.47 -3.24
N GLY A 33 -17.83 -35.20 -3.26
CA GLY A 33 -16.52 -34.69 -2.87
C GLY A 33 -16.05 -33.53 -3.75
N ALA A 34 -16.18 -33.66 -5.07
CA ALA A 34 -15.84 -32.60 -6.01
C ALA A 34 -16.75 -31.37 -5.86
N LEU A 35 -18.06 -31.57 -5.73
CA LEU A 35 -19.03 -30.49 -5.53
C LEU A 35 -18.77 -29.72 -4.23
N SER A 36 -18.59 -30.43 -3.12
CA SER A 36 -18.31 -29.81 -1.82
C SER A 36 -16.95 -29.09 -1.80
N SER A 37 -15.94 -29.64 -2.46
CA SER A 37 -14.64 -28.99 -2.61
C SER A 37 -14.73 -27.70 -3.42
N MET A 38 -15.45 -27.71 -4.55
CA MET A 38 -15.65 -26.52 -5.39
C MET A 38 -16.38 -25.40 -4.65
N VAL A 39 -17.44 -25.74 -3.90
CA VAL A 39 -18.20 -24.77 -3.09
C VAL A 39 -17.33 -24.20 -1.96
N SER A 40 -16.57 -25.05 -1.26
CA SER A 40 -15.70 -24.62 -0.16
C SER A 40 -14.56 -23.73 -0.67
N PHE A 41 -13.95 -24.10 -1.80
CA PHE A 41 -12.90 -23.30 -2.43
C PHE A 41 -13.45 -21.95 -2.93
N GLY A 42 -14.61 -21.94 -3.60
CA GLY A 42 -15.23 -20.72 -4.12
C GLY A 42 -15.58 -19.73 -3.00
N THR A 43 -16.22 -20.22 -1.93
CA THR A 43 -16.57 -19.39 -0.76
C THR A 43 -15.34 -18.92 0.00
N GLY A 44 -14.33 -19.78 0.17
CA GLY A 44 -13.04 -19.42 0.78
C GLY A 44 -12.30 -18.34 0.02
N LEU A 45 -12.24 -18.43 -1.31
CA LEU A 45 -11.61 -17.42 -2.16
C LEU A 45 -12.36 -16.09 -2.12
N GLN A 46 -13.70 -16.12 -2.18
CA GLN A 46 -14.52 -14.91 -2.06
C GLN A 46 -14.28 -14.20 -0.72
N LYS A 47 -14.23 -14.96 0.38
CA LYS A 47 -13.94 -14.43 1.71
C LYS A 47 -12.54 -13.84 1.77
N ASN A 48 -11.54 -14.55 1.27
CA ASN A 48 -10.14 -14.07 1.28
C ASN A 48 -9.99 -12.75 0.49
N ILE A 49 -10.59 -12.65 -0.69
CA ILE A 49 -10.57 -11.42 -1.48
C ILE A 49 -11.33 -10.30 -0.75
N SER A 50 -12.52 -10.56 -0.24
CA SER A 50 -13.32 -9.56 0.47
C SER A 50 -12.63 -9.04 1.73
N ASP A 51 -12.04 -9.93 2.52
CA ASP A 51 -11.31 -9.60 3.74
C ASP A 51 -10.07 -8.76 3.38
N SER A 52 -9.31 -9.18 2.36
CA SER A 52 -8.13 -8.44 1.87
C SER A 52 -8.48 -7.02 1.39
N PHE A 53 -9.59 -6.85 0.67
CA PHE A 53 -10.05 -5.54 0.20
C PHE A 53 -10.52 -4.65 1.36
N SER A 54 -11.15 -5.25 2.38
CA SER A 54 -11.62 -4.55 3.57
C SER A 54 -10.48 -4.10 4.48
N GLU A 55 -9.48 -4.98 4.69
CA GLU A 55 -8.25 -4.65 5.43
C GLU A 55 -7.48 -3.51 4.76
N ASN A 56 -7.54 -3.45 3.44
CA ASN A 56 -6.94 -2.38 2.65
C ASN A 56 -7.85 -1.15 2.50
N ASP A 57 -9.04 -1.07 3.10
CA ASP A 57 -9.95 0.10 2.97
C ASP A 57 -10.28 0.47 1.49
N LEU A 58 -10.20 -0.50 0.58
CA LEU A 58 -10.36 -0.27 -0.87
C LEU A 58 -11.81 -0.02 -1.28
N PHE A 59 -12.78 -0.48 -0.48
CA PHE A 59 -14.20 -0.27 -0.74
C PHE A 59 -14.65 1.16 -0.48
N THR A 60 -13.88 1.92 0.30
CA THR A 60 -14.27 3.23 0.82
C THR A 60 -13.34 4.34 0.30
N SER A 61 -12.26 3.98 -0.40
CA SER A 61 -11.31 4.92 -1.01
C SER A 61 -11.71 5.28 -2.44
N LEU A 62 -11.84 6.58 -2.70
CA LEU A 62 -12.03 7.17 -4.03
C LEU A 62 -10.78 7.99 -4.36
N ARG A 63 -10.20 7.71 -5.54
CA ARG A 63 -9.07 8.50 -6.05
C ARG A 63 -9.51 9.30 -7.26
N VAL A 64 -9.68 10.59 -7.09
CA VAL A 64 -10.01 11.52 -8.17
C VAL A 64 -8.72 11.92 -8.86
N THR A 65 -8.54 11.53 -10.12
CA THR A 65 -7.33 11.84 -10.90
C THR A 65 -7.72 12.66 -12.12
N ALA A 66 -6.88 13.64 -12.48
CA ALA A 66 -7.08 14.50 -13.65
C ALA A 66 -6.95 13.75 -14.98
N LYS A 67 -6.41 12.53 -14.97
CA LYS A 67 -6.06 11.71 -16.15
C LYS A 67 -7.21 10.77 -16.50
N LYS A 68 -7.65 10.81 -17.76
CA LYS A 68 -8.63 9.87 -18.28
C LYS A 68 -7.97 8.50 -18.46
N VAL A 69 -8.38 7.52 -17.66
CA VAL A 69 -7.95 6.12 -17.83
C VAL A 69 -8.76 5.53 -18.98
N ASP A 70 -8.08 5.12 -20.05
CA ASP A 70 -8.72 4.34 -21.11
C ASP A 70 -8.89 2.89 -20.62
N PRO A 71 -10.13 2.38 -20.50
CA PRO A 71 -10.37 1.01 -20.02
C PRO A 71 -9.82 -0.06 -20.97
N THR A 72 -9.50 0.29 -22.22
CA THR A 72 -8.91 -0.65 -23.19
C THR A 72 -7.38 -0.71 -23.14
N ASN A 73 -6.74 0.30 -22.54
CA ASN A 73 -5.29 0.34 -22.41
C ASN A 73 -4.89 1.07 -21.11
N PRO A 74 -4.87 0.38 -19.96
CA PRO A 74 -4.63 0.98 -18.65
C PRO A 74 -3.21 1.57 -18.48
N SER A 75 -2.31 1.35 -19.45
CA SER A 75 -0.97 1.96 -19.52
C SER A 75 -0.91 3.25 -20.35
N SER A 76 -1.94 3.55 -21.15
CA SER A 76 -2.05 4.81 -21.89
C SER A 76 -2.62 5.89 -20.99
N PHE A 77 -1.73 6.61 -20.33
CA PHE A 77 -2.07 7.83 -19.60
C PHE A 77 -2.20 8.99 -20.60
N VAL A 78 -3.42 9.28 -21.05
CA VAL A 78 -3.68 10.52 -21.79
C VAL A 78 -3.73 11.64 -20.75
N ASP A 79 -2.79 12.57 -20.81
CA ASP A 79 -2.78 13.77 -19.96
C ASP A 79 -3.98 14.66 -20.34
N SER A 80 -5.10 14.50 -19.63
CA SER A 80 -6.19 15.47 -19.71
C SER A 80 -5.78 16.76 -18.99
N LEU A 81 -5.92 17.86 -19.71
CA LEU A 81 -5.47 19.23 -19.40
C LEU A 81 -6.29 19.94 -18.31
N THR A 82 -7.11 19.22 -17.52
CA THR A 82 -7.90 19.81 -16.44
C THR A 82 -7.18 19.59 -15.11
N PRO A 83 -6.39 20.56 -14.63
CA PRO A 83 -5.75 20.45 -13.32
C PRO A 83 -6.82 20.37 -12.25
N ILE A 84 -6.62 19.45 -11.30
CA ILE A 84 -7.46 19.41 -10.11
C ILE A 84 -7.03 20.57 -9.22
N THR A 85 -7.78 21.66 -9.29
CA THR A 85 -7.57 22.86 -8.48
C THR A 85 -8.16 22.67 -7.07
N ASP A 86 -7.65 23.40 -6.09
CA ASP A 86 -8.19 23.47 -4.71
C ASP A 86 -9.71 23.68 -4.63
N SER A 87 -10.31 24.33 -5.63
CA SER A 87 -11.77 24.49 -5.71
C SER A 87 -12.51 23.14 -5.73
N VAL A 88 -11.95 22.13 -6.40
CA VAL A 88 -12.50 20.76 -6.41
C VAL A 88 -12.35 20.12 -5.04
N LEU A 89 -11.22 20.35 -4.37
CA LEU A 89 -11.00 19.87 -3.01
C LEU A 89 -12.00 20.48 -2.02
N HIS A 90 -12.31 21.77 -2.16
CA HIS A 90 -13.29 22.44 -1.31
C HIS A 90 -14.72 21.98 -1.58
N GLN A 91 -15.06 21.67 -2.83
CA GLN A 91 -16.37 21.07 -3.20
C GLN A 91 -16.50 19.65 -2.67
N LEU A 92 -15.46 18.83 -2.77
CA LEU A 92 -15.46 17.47 -2.23
C LEU A 92 -15.57 17.47 -0.71
N LYS A 93 -14.92 18.41 -0.02
CA LYS A 93 -15.07 18.56 1.44
C LYS A 93 -16.47 18.95 1.91
N GLN A 94 -17.32 19.48 1.02
CA GLN A 94 -18.70 19.86 1.36
C GLN A 94 -19.70 18.70 1.24
N ILE A 95 -19.27 17.55 0.72
CA ILE A 95 -20.08 16.34 0.62
C ILE A 95 -20.08 15.68 2.01
N GLU A 96 -21.25 15.63 2.65
CA GLU A 96 -21.43 15.10 4.01
C GLU A 96 -21.06 13.61 4.11
N GLU A 97 -21.16 12.89 2.99
CA GLU A 97 -20.82 11.48 2.87
C GLU A 97 -19.30 11.20 2.78
N LEU A 98 -18.44 12.22 2.73
CA LEU A 98 -16.97 12.06 2.67
C LEU A 98 -16.32 12.35 4.04
N ALA A 99 -15.77 11.31 4.66
CA ALA A 99 -15.10 11.39 5.95
C ALA A 99 -13.74 12.11 5.90
N LEU A 100 -13.00 11.96 4.80
CA LEU A 100 -11.69 12.61 4.60
C LEU A 100 -11.45 12.94 3.13
N VAL A 101 -10.92 14.13 2.84
CA VAL A 101 -10.51 14.56 1.51
C VAL A 101 -9.18 15.29 1.60
N PHE A 102 -8.13 14.78 0.96
CA PHE A 102 -6.80 15.39 0.92
C PHE A 102 -6.08 15.15 -0.42
N PRO A 103 -5.15 16.01 -0.82
CA PRO A 103 -4.43 15.83 -2.08
C PRO A 103 -3.34 14.76 -1.92
N ASP A 104 -3.17 13.95 -2.96
CA ASP A 104 -2.12 12.92 -2.99
C ASP A 104 -0.74 13.56 -3.14
N LEU A 105 0.12 13.35 -2.14
CA LEU A 105 1.51 13.77 -2.19
C LEU A 105 2.42 12.55 -2.20
N PHE A 106 2.95 12.21 -3.37
CA PHE A 106 3.91 11.12 -3.54
C PHE A 106 5.19 11.64 -4.18
N PHE A 107 6.34 11.34 -3.58
CA PHE A 107 7.62 11.65 -4.18
C PHE A 107 8.64 10.52 -3.90
N PRO A 108 9.52 10.21 -4.84
CA PRO A 108 10.59 9.25 -4.59
C PRO A 108 11.62 9.86 -3.62
N GLY A 109 12.12 9.04 -2.70
CA GLY A 109 13.21 9.41 -1.80
C GLY A 109 14.04 8.20 -1.42
N ARG A 110 15.31 8.43 -1.11
CA ARG A 110 16.17 7.39 -0.58
C ARG A 110 16.14 7.44 0.94
N ILE A 111 15.80 6.35 1.57
CA ILE A 111 15.81 6.23 3.02
C ILE A 111 17.07 5.50 3.48
N GLU A 112 17.66 5.97 4.57
CA GLU A 112 18.81 5.36 5.22
C GLU A 112 18.45 5.08 6.68
N LEU A 113 18.51 3.79 7.05
CA LEU A 113 18.21 3.31 8.39
C LEU A 113 19.22 2.22 8.75
N LEU A 114 19.82 2.31 9.95
CA LEU A 114 20.81 1.34 10.46
C LEU A 114 21.97 1.05 9.48
N GLY A 115 22.40 2.05 8.70
CA GLY A 115 23.47 1.93 7.72
C GLY A 115 23.08 1.24 6.41
N LYS A 116 21.79 0.95 6.19
CA LYS A 116 21.26 0.41 4.94
C LYS A 116 20.44 1.45 4.21
N GLU A 117 20.58 1.52 2.90
CA GLU A 117 19.85 2.45 2.04
C GLU A 117 18.88 1.72 1.12
N TRP A 118 17.69 2.29 0.93
CA TRP A 118 16.73 1.82 -0.06
C TRP A 118 15.98 3.00 -0.67
N THR A 119 15.69 2.91 -1.97
CA THR A 119 14.87 3.91 -2.65
C THR A 119 13.41 3.48 -2.56
N THR A 120 12.57 4.35 -2.00
CA THR A 120 11.15 4.10 -1.89
C THR A 120 10.33 5.35 -2.20
N THR A 121 9.04 5.17 -2.44
CA THR A 121 8.12 6.29 -2.58
C THR A 121 7.70 6.74 -1.18
N ILE A 122 7.83 8.02 -0.92
CA ILE A 122 7.37 8.67 0.31
C ILE A 122 5.99 9.25 0.03
N SER A 123 5.06 9.06 0.96
CA SER A 123 3.71 9.59 0.91
C SER A 123 3.46 10.59 2.05
N GLY A 124 2.88 11.73 1.70
CA GLY A 124 2.37 12.71 2.67
C GLY A 124 0.90 12.43 2.96
N MET A 125 0.55 12.19 4.22
CA MET A 125 -0.84 11.94 4.64
C MET A 125 -1.20 12.81 5.85
N PRO A 126 -2.48 13.18 6.02
CA PRO A 126 -2.95 13.87 7.20
C PRO A 126 -3.04 12.93 8.40
N SER A 127 -2.84 13.46 9.60
CA SER A 127 -2.93 12.75 10.90
C SER A 127 -4.30 12.10 11.12
N GLY A 128 -5.36 12.70 10.60
CA GLY A 128 -6.73 12.14 10.65
C GLY A 128 -6.87 10.76 10.00
N MET A 129 -5.93 10.36 9.12
CA MET A 129 -5.93 9.03 8.51
C MET A 129 -5.69 7.92 9.54
N GLY A 130 -5.00 8.22 10.65
CA GLY A 130 -4.72 7.26 11.73
C GLY A 130 -5.97 6.75 12.47
N LEU A 131 -7.13 7.36 12.26
CA LEU A 131 -8.40 6.87 12.81
C LEU A 131 -9.00 5.70 12.02
N TYR A 132 -8.46 5.42 10.84
CA TYR A 132 -9.04 4.45 9.91
C TYR A 132 -8.05 3.34 9.57
N ARG A 133 -8.57 2.12 9.36
CA ARG A 133 -7.75 1.01 8.90
C ARG A 133 -7.19 1.30 7.49
N PRO A 134 -5.98 0.81 7.18
CA PRO A 134 -5.08 0.03 8.03
C PRO A 134 -4.21 0.90 8.97
N PHE A 135 -4.27 2.23 8.90
CA PHE A 135 -3.39 3.13 9.65
C PHE A 135 -3.69 3.20 11.15
N SER A 136 -4.90 2.80 11.56
CA SER A 136 -5.28 2.63 12.96
C SER A 136 -4.66 1.40 13.65
N GLU A 137 -4.26 0.39 12.87
CA GLU A 137 -3.74 -0.88 13.39
C GLU A 137 -2.27 -1.05 12.96
N LEU A 138 -1.38 -0.41 13.72
CA LEU A 138 0.07 -0.52 13.52
C LEU A 138 0.63 -1.74 14.24
N GLN A 139 1.66 -2.36 13.66
CA GLN A 139 2.40 -3.46 14.30
C GLN A 139 3.28 -2.99 15.45
N GLY A 140 3.63 -1.72 15.47
CA GLY A 140 4.42 -1.12 16.54
C GLY A 140 4.36 0.39 16.49
N GLY A 141 4.39 1.02 17.65
CA GLY A 141 4.30 2.48 17.78
C GLY A 141 2.89 3.02 17.54
N GLU A 142 2.79 4.33 17.28
CA GLU A 142 1.54 5.04 17.06
C GLU A 142 1.58 5.81 15.74
N PHE A 143 0.41 6.02 15.13
CA PHE A 143 0.29 6.97 14.03
C PHE A 143 0.47 8.40 14.57
N TYR A 144 1.03 9.29 13.76
CA TYR A 144 1.31 10.65 14.19
C TYR A 144 0.02 11.45 14.41
N LYS A 145 0.02 12.27 15.47
CA LYS A 145 -1.15 13.05 15.91
C LYS A 145 -1.19 14.47 15.32
N SER A 146 -0.13 14.90 14.63
CA SER A 146 -0.01 16.26 14.08
C SER A 146 0.64 16.24 12.70
N ASP A 147 0.18 17.15 11.84
CA ASP A 147 0.53 17.23 10.42
C ASP A 147 1.91 17.86 10.14
N SER A 148 2.54 18.45 11.15
CA SER A 148 3.80 19.20 11.04
C SER A 148 5.02 18.55 11.71
N LEU A 149 4.83 17.40 12.40
CA LEU A 149 5.91 16.76 13.15
C LEU A 149 6.91 16.06 12.19
N PRO A 150 8.23 16.09 12.49
CA PRO A 150 9.25 15.39 11.70
C PRO A 150 9.28 13.88 12.04
N VAL A 151 8.15 13.23 11.83
CA VAL A 151 7.94 11.82 12.14
C VAL A 151 7.53 11.05 10.89
N ALA A 152 7.81 9.75 10.88
CA ALA A 152 7.45 8.89 9.76
C ALA A 152 6.95 7.53 10.25
N VAL A 153 5.99 6.95 9.54
CA VAL A 153 5.53 5.58 9.70
C VAL A 153 6.10 4.77 8.54
N ILE A 154 6.76 3.66 8.84
CA ILE A 154 7.40 2.83 7.82
C ILE A 154 6.62 1.54 7.59
N GLY A 155 6.47 1.16 6.32
CA GLY A 155 5.84 -0.11 5.96
C GLY A 155 6.75 -1.31 6.24
N ARG A 156 6.18 -2.43 6.69
CA ARG A 156 6.91 -3.68 6.91
C ARG A 156 7.62 -4.19 5.65
N GLN A 157 7.00 -4.02 4.47
CA GLN A 157 7.63 -4.37 3.19
C GLN A 157 8.90 -3.54 2.94
N THR A 158 8.88 -2.25 3.27
CA THR A 158 10.03 -1.36 3.09
C THR A 158 11.17 -1.73 4.03
N LEU A 159 10.86 -2.13 5.27
CA LEU A 159 11.84 -2.70 6.19
C LEU A 159 12.44 -4.00 5.63
N LYS A 160 11.62 -4.91 5.11
CA LYS A 160 12.10 -6.13 4.43
C LYS A 160 13.01 -5.79 3.25
N GLN A 161 12.64 -4.81 2.43
CA GLN A 161 13.46 -4.36 1.28
C GLN A 161 14.78 -3.72 1.70
N LEU A 162 14.80 -3.01 2.82
CA LEU A 162 16.01 -2.54 3.49
C LEU A 162 16.86 -3.69 4.06
N GLY A 163 16.40 -4.95 4.00
CA GLY A 163 17.08 -6.06 4.65
C GLY A 163 16.97 -5.99 6.16
N ILE A 164 15.84 -5.54 6.71
CA ILE A 164 15.55 -5.50 8.14
C ILE A 164 14.29 -6.35 8.40
N LEU A 165 14.43 -7.36 9.25
CA LEU A 165 13.30 -8.21 9.66
C LEU A 165 12.90 -7.85 11.09
N VAL A 166 11.65 -7.40 11.23
CA VAL A 166 11.10 -7.05 12.52
C VAL A 166 10.37 -8.24 13.11
N LYS A 167 10.73 -8.59 14.35
CA LYS A 167 10.16 -9.72 15.09
C LYS A 167 9.62 -9.23 16.43
N GLU A 168 8.42 -9.68 16.76
CA GLU A 168 7.60 -9.23 17.90
C GLU A 168 8.06 -9.84 19.22
N ASP A 169 8.68 -11.02 19.18
CA ASP A 169 9.02 -11.78 20.38
C ASP A 169 10.30 -12.58 20.15
N SER A 170 11.44 -12.17 20.72
CA SER A 170 12.66 -12.98 20.81
C SER A 170 13.66 -12.40 21.81
N ASN A 171 14.10 -13.25 22.73
CA ASN A 171 15.23 -13.01 23.63
C ASN A 171 16.42 -12.38 22.89
N ALA A 172 16.97 -11.29 23.46
CA ALA A 172 18.00 -10.43 22.88
C ALA A 172 19.33 -11.09 22.49
N LYS A 173 19.51 -12.41 22.70
CA LYS A 173 20.78 -13.12 22.45
C LYS A 173 20.91 -13.72 21.04
N ASP A 174 19.80 -13.98 20.34
CA ASP A 174 19.83 -14.50 18.95
C ASP A 174 19.68 -13.41 17.88
N LEU A 175 19.42 -12.15 18.28
CA LEU A 175 19.03 -11.05 17.39
C LEU A 175 20.19 -10.28 16.75
N LEU A 176 21.43 -10.54 17.17
CA LEU A 176 22.63 -9.91 16.60
C LEU A 176 23.49 -10.88 15.77
N GLN A 177 22.95 -12.04 15.40
CA GLN A 177 23.60 -12.87 14.39
C GLN A 177 23.26 -12.32 13.00
N GLU A 178 24.24 -11.62 12.42
CA GLU A 178 24.31 -11.40 10.98
C GLU A 178 24.41 -12.77 10.32
N ASN A 179 23.27 -13.32 9.89
CA ASN A 179 23.24 -14.57 9.14
C ASN A 179 23.97 -14.33 7.82
N GLN A 180 25.19 -14.86 7.70
CA GLN A 180 26.07 -14.64 6.57
C GLN A 180 25.53 -15.14 5.22
N ASP A 181 24.40 -15.87 5.22
CA ASP A 181 23.76 -16.39 4.01
C ASP A 181 22.61 -15.53 3.48
N HIS A 182 22.04 -14.61 4.27
CA HIS A 182 20.98 -13.72 3.78
C HIS A 182 21.14 -12.34 4.43
N HIS A 183 21.24 -11.28 3.61
CA HIS A 183 21.50 -9.88 3.97
C HIS A 183 20.43 -9.20 4.90
N PHE A 184 19.77 -9.94 5.79
CA PHE A 184 18.74 -9.45 6.70
C PHE A 184 19.29 -9.27 8.12
N LYS A 185 19.03 -8.09 8.69
CA LYS A 185 19.29 -7.78 10.11
C LYS A 185 17.98 -7.92 10.87
N ILE A 186 17.95 -8.79 11.88
CA ILE A 186 16.75 -8.97 12.71
C ILE A 186 16.79 -7.95 13.84
N VAL A 187 15.72 -7.17 14.02
CA VAL A 187 15.65 -6.10 15.02
C VAL A 187 14.28 -6.16 15.72
N PRO A 188 14.20 -5.99 17.06
CA PRO A 188 12.91 -5.93 17.75
C PRO A 188 12.16 -4.65 17.37
N ILE A 189 10.82 -4.71 17.44
CA ILE A 189 9.92 -3.59 17.12
C ILE A 189 10.33 -2.32 17.88
N ASP A 190 10.59 -2.45 19.18
CA ASP A 190 10.91 -1.34 20.09
C ASP A 190 12.20 -0.60 19.75
N SER A 191 13.12 -1.22 19.00
CA SER A 191 14.37 -0.57 18.59
C SER A 191 14.24 0.19 17.27
N ILE A 192 13.19 -0.08 16.49
CA ILE A 192 12.88 0.64 15.25
C ILE A 192 11.96 1.82 15.54
N VAL A 193 10.98 1.65 16.42
CA VAL A 193 10.12 2.75 16.89
C VAL A 193 10.97 3.71 17.72
N GLY A 194 10.98 4.99 17.35
CA GLY A 194 11.82 6.03 17.95
C GLY A 194 13.23 6.16 17.33
N ALA A 195 13.61 5.27 16.40
CA ALA A 195 14.89 5.39 15.71
C ALA A 195 14.89 6.59 14.74
N ARG A 196 16.06 7.21 14.55
CA ARG A 196 16.25 8.24 13.52
C ARG A 196 16.51 7.60 12.17
N MET A 197 15.75 8.03 11.18
CA MET A 197 15.91 7.68 9.77
C MET A 197 16.30 8.92 9.00
N LYS A 198 17.26 8.78 8.08
CA LYS A 198 17.63 9.86 7.17
C LYS A 198 16.92 9.68 5.85
N ILE A 199 16.31 10.73 5.35
CA ILE A 199 15.66 10.77 4.05
C ILE A 199 16.50 11.67 3.16
N LYS A 200 17.07 11.09 2.10
CA LYS A 200 17.78 11.81 1.05
C LYS A 200 16.81 12.05 -0.09
N THR A 201 16.42 13.30 -0.26
CA THR A 201 15.68 13.75 -1.45
C THR A 201 16.62 14.44 -2.40
N VAL A 202 16.32 14.30 -3.68
CA VAL A 202 17.08 14.93 -4.75
C VAL A 202 16.44 16.30 -5.02
N VAL A 203 17.25 17.36 -5.14
CA VAL A 203 16.83 18.74 -5.44
C VAL A 203 17.66 19.26 -6.62
N LEU A 204 17.04 19.99 -7.54
CA LEU A 204 17.75 20.66 -8.64
C LEU A 204 18.11 22.08 -8.20
N ASP A 205 19.40 22.41 -8.16
CA ASP A 205 19.88 23.74 -7.80
C ASP A 205 20.03 24.61 -9.07
N LEU A 206 18.99 25.38 -9.39
CA LEU A 206 18.98 26.26 -10.57
C LEU A 206 19.90 27.49 -10.44
N SER A 207 20.38 27.80 -9.22
CA SER A 207 21.28 28.93 -8.97
C SER A 207 22.66 28.71 -9.63
N ALA A 208 23.08 27.45 -9.73
CA ALA A 208 24.33 27.05 -10.35
C ALA A 208 24.20 26.83 -11.87
N LEU A 209 23.00 27.00 -12.42
CA LEU A 209 22.68 26.66 -13.80
C LEU A 209 23.08 27.81 -14.73
N ASN A 210 24.36 27.83 -15.09
CA ASN A 210 24.85 28.73 -16.13
C ASN A 210 24.46 28.15 -17.51
N ILE A 211 23.45 28.76 -18.12
CA ILE A 211 22.83 28.34 -19.39
C ILE A 211 23.88 28.33 -20.53
N ALA A 212 24.89 29.20 -20.46
CA ALA A 212 25.97 29.26 -21.45
C ALA A 212 26.89 28.02 -21.39
N SER A 213 27.19 27.51 -20.20
CA SER A 213 27.99 26.28 -20.02
C SER A 213 27.21 25.00 -20.36
N PHE A 214 25.89 24.98 -20.12
CA PHE A 214 25.04 23.84 -20.47
C PHE A 214 25.00 23.59 -21.99
N MET A 215 24.95 24.66 -22.79
CA MET A 215 24.94 24.59 -24.27
C MET A 215 26.31 24.28 -24.88
N MET A 216 27.41 24.57 -24.16
CA MET A 216 28.78 24.42 -24.67
C MET A 216 29.43 23.07 -24.31
N GLN A 217 29.07 22.47 -23.18
CA GLN A 217 29.84 21.33 -22.63
C GLN A 217 28.99 20.11 -22.25
N GLY A 218 27.66 20.16 -22.39
CA GLY A 218 26.79 19.00 -22.17
C GLY A 218 26.90 18.40 -20.76
N ASP A 219 27.36 19.20 -19.78
CA ASP A 219 27.76 18.69 -18.48
C ASP A 219 26.65 18.75 -17.44
N ASN A 220 26.74 17.77 -16.52
CA ASN A 220 25.71 17.28 -15.59
C ASN A 220 24.77 18.34 -14.97
N LEU A 221 23.48 18.00 -14.92
CA LEU A 221 22.47 18.74 -14.17
C LEU A 221 22.96 18.97 -12.71
N PRO A 222 22.88 20.19 -12.16
CA PRO A 222 23.27 20.48 -10.78
C PRO A 222 22.26 19.87 -9.81
N ILE A 223 22.47 18.60 -9.51
CA ILE A 223 21.65 17.79 -8.61
C ILE A 223 22.30 17.80 -7.22
N LYS A 224 21.57 18.24 -6.20
CA LYS A 224 22.00 18.25 -4.80
C LYS A 224 21.10 17.35 -3.96
N ASP A 225 21.71 16.46 -3.19
CA ASP A 225 21.00 15.65 -2.21
C ASP A 225 20.74 16.49 -0.95
N THR A 226 19.48 16.55 -0.53
CA THR A 226 19.08 17.13 0.76
C THR A 226 18.75 16.02 1.73
N ILE A 227 19.41 16.04 2.89
CA ILE A 227 19.20 15.06 3.96
C ILE A 227 18.23 15.66 4.98
N THR A 228 17.10 14.99 5.18
CA THR A 228 16.11 15.32 6.21
C THR A 228 16.11 14.19 7.24
N GLU A 229 16.34 14.52 8.52
CA GLU A 229 16.22 13.54 9.61
C GLU A 229 14.78 13.47 10.09
N VAL A 230 14.24 12.25 10.21
CA VAL A 230 12.91 11.98 10.75
C VAL A 230 12.97 10.88 11.81
N THR A 231 12.02 10.91 12.74
CA THR A 231 11.89 9.87 13.76
C THR A 231 10.81 8.87 13.36
N ILE A 232 11.09 7.58 13.47
CA ILE A 232 10.09 6.55 13.15
C ILE A 232 9.05 6.52 14.29
N ALA A 233 7.81 6.89 14.01
CA ALA A 233 6.71 6.88 14.98
C ALA A 233 6.02 5.51 15.08
N GLY A 234 6.03 4.74 13.99
CA GLY A 234 5.42 3.42 13.97
C GLY A 234 5.74 2.58 12.75
N ILE A 235 5.32 1.32 12.81
CA ILE A 235 5.49 0.31 11.76
C ILE A 235 4.12 -0.14 11.32
N LEU A 236 3.84 0.04 10.03
CA LEU A 236 2.58 -0.36 9.41
C LEU A 236 2.76 -1.76 8.77
N ASP A 237 1.91 -2.70 9.16
CA ASP A 237 1.80 -4.00 8.49
C ASP A 237 0.53 -4.03 7.65
N VAL A 238 0.70 -3.81 6.35
CA VAL A 238 -0.38 -4.05 5.39
C VAL A 238 0.05 -5.22 4.53
N ASN A 239 -0.84 -6.20 4.38
CA ASN A 239 -0.68 -7.21 3.34
C ASN A 239 -0.78 -6.54 1.98
N THR A 240 0.39 -6.34 1.35
CA THR A 240 0.55 -5.69 0.04
C THR A 240 0.23 -6.61 -1.14
N GLU A 241 -0.40 -7.77 -0.90
CA GLU A 241 -0.74 -8.74 -1.95
C GLU A 241 -1.66 -8.12 -3.02
N PHE A 242 -2.50 -7.15 -2.63
CA PHE A 242 -3.42 -6.44 -3.53
C PHE A 242 -3.10 -4.95 -3.73
N THR A 243 -2.32 -4.34 -2.83
CA THR A 243 -1.90 -2.94 -2.93
C THR A 243 -0.37 -2.88 -2.96
N GLY A 244 0.21 -2.76 -4.15
CA GLY A 244 1.65 -2.53 -4.26
C GLY A 244 2.08 -1.22 -3.59
N ASN A 245 3.33 -1.16 -3.12
CA ASN A 245 3.99 0.05 -2.57
C ASN A 245 3.85 1.31 -3.46
N LEU A 246 3.55 1.12 -4.75
CA LEU A 246 3.33 2.19 -5.73
C LEU A 246 2.14 3.09 -5.40
N ILE A 247 1.13 2.59 -4.69
CA ILE A 247 -0.11 3.35 -4.42
C ILE A 247 -0.08 4.03 -3.04
N ARG A 248 0.65 3.50 -2.07
CA ARG A 248 0.65 3.99 -0.68
C ARG A 248 1.94 4.65 -0.22
N GLY A 249 3.04 4.43 -0.94
CA GLY A 249 4.38 4.79 -0.48
C GLY A 249 4.89 3.77 0.55
N GLY A 250 6.20 3.54 0.56
CA GLY A 250 6.85 2.70 1.57
C GLY A 250 7.11 3.40 2.90
N VAL A 251 7.07 4.74 2.89
CA VAL A 251 7.20 5.59 4.07
C VAL A 251 6.11 6.65 4.02
N ILE A 252 5.37 6.75 5.12
CA ILE A 252 4.28 7.70 5.30
C ILE A 252 4.73 8.77 6.28
N MET A 253 4.48 10.03 5.97
CA MET A 253 4.83 11.16 6.84
C MET A 253 3.71 12.19 6.87
N PRO A 254 3.68 13.05 7.89
CA PRO A 254 2.71 14.13 8.00
C PRO A 254 2.70 15.04 6.77
N PHE A 255 1.51 15.40 6.29
CA PHE A 255 1.33 16.11 5.02
C PHE A 255 2.07 17.46 4.95
N ASP A 256 1.95 18.30 5.99
CA ASP A 256 2.60 19.63 5.99
C ASP A 256 4.12 19.49 6.03
N PHE A 257 4.62 18.55 6.84
CA PHE A 257 6.04 18.23 6.88
C PHE A 257 6.55 17.73 5.53
N ALA A 258 5.84 16.79 4.89
CA ALA A 258 6.17 16.26 3.57
C ALA A 258 6.17 17.32 2.47
N ASN A 259 5.32 18.35 2.62
CA ASN A 259 5.27 19.46 1.70
C ASN A 259 6.45 20.44 1.89
N SER A 260 6.95 20.56 3.13
CA SER A 260 8.13 21.39 3.46
C SER A 260 9.46 20.81 2.97
N ILE A 261 9.52 19.50 2.69
CA ILE A 261 10.75 18.85 2.21
C ILE A 261 11.08 19.33 0.80
N PRO A 262 12.29 19.85 0.55
CA PRO A 262 12.71 20.24 -0.77
C PRO A 262 12.84 18.99 -1.66
N LYS A 263 12.20 19.03 -2.83
CA LYS A 263 12.11 17.92 -3.78
C LYS A 263 12.09 18.46 -5.20
N ILE A 264 12.63 17.70 -6.15
CA ILE A 264 12.46 18.03 -7.57
C ILE A 264 10.99 17.93 -7.92
N ASN A 265 10.41 19.05 -8.31
CA ASN A 265 9.03 19.12 -8.76
C ASN A 265 8.94 18.77 -10.25
N ILE A 266 8.98 17.49 -10.61
CA ILE A 266 8.80 17.02 -12.01
C ILE A 266 7.30 16.82 -12.27
N ASN A 267 6.49 17.86 -12.05
CA ASN A 267 5.03 17.73 -12.14
C ASN A 267 4.52 17.53 -13.56
N SER A 268 5.18 18.12 -14.55
CA SER A 268 5.05 17.79 -15.96
C SER A 268 6.12 18.53 -16.76
N THR A 269 6.69 17.93 -17.80
CA THR A 269 7.57 18.64 -18.74
C THR A 269 6.84 19.79 -19.47
N THR A 270 5.50 19.74 -19.55
CA THR A 270 4.66 20.80 -20.12
C THR A 270 4.27 21.90 -19.13
N ASP A 271 4.28 21.64 -17.81
CA ASP A 271 4.02 22.65 -16.77
C ASP A 271 5.13 23.71 -16.73
N TYR A 272 6.36 23.35 -17.12
CA TYR A 272 7.48 24.29 -17.24
C TYR A 272 7.34 25.27 -18.41
N LEU A 273 6.54 24.93 -19.43
CA LEU A 273 6.34 25.75 -20.63
C LEU A 273 5.15 26.71 -20.53
N ASN A 274 4.14 26.38 -19.72
CA ASN A 274 2.92 27.17 -19.57
C ASN A 274 2.87 27.84 -18.19
N ARG A 275 3.73 28.83 -18.00
CA ARG A 275 3.98 29.54 -16.73
C ARG A 275 2.95 30.61 -16.36
N SER A 276 1.69 30.46 -16.79
CA SER A 276 0.60 31.37 -16.38
C SER A 276 -0.41 30.57 -15.56
N ASP A 277 -0.42 30.86 -14.26
CA ASP A 277 -1.46 30.51 -13.30
C ASP A 277 -1.68 29.02 -13.01
N LYS A 278 -0.88 28.42 -12.11
CA LYS A 278 -1.31 27.31 -11.24
C LYS A 278 -0.27 26.98 -10.17
N ASN A 279 -0.29 27.72 -9.07
CA ASN A 279 0.47 27.36 -7.86
C ASN A 279 -0.23 26.25 -7.04
N ASN A 280 -1.47 25.86 -7.40
CA ASN A 280 -2.36 25.00 -6.60
C ASN A 280 -3.01 23.86 -7.42
N SER A 281 -2.25 23.23 -8.32
CA SER A 281 -2.73 22.07 -9.10
C SER A 281 -2.27 20.76 -8.46
N HIS A 282 -3.21 19.89 -8.10
CA HIS A 282 -2.94 18.58 -7.53
C HIS A 282 -3.06 17.48 -8.59
N ARG A 283 -2.22 16.44 -8.50
CA ARG A 283 -2.21 15.33 -9.48
C ARG A 283 -3.42 14.39 -9.30
N SER A 284 -3.79 14.18 -8.05
CA SER A 284 -4.97 13.42 -7.64
C SER A 284 -5.42 13.84 -6.24
N ILE A 285 -6.70 13.70 -5.96
CA ILE A 285 -7.29 13.85 -4.63
C ILE A 285 -7.68 12.47 -4.14
N TYR A 286 -7.28 12.15 -2.92
CA TYR A 286 -7.81 11.03 -2.17
C TYR A 286 -9.03 11.51 -1.39
N ALA A 287 -10.16 10.83 -1.61
CA ALA A 287 -11.40 11.03 -0.90
C ALA A 287 -11.82 9.69 -0.29
N ARG A 288 -12.26 9.70 0.97
CA ARG A 288 -12.76 8.53 1.66
C ARG A 288 -14.21 8.76 2.05
N ALA A 289 -15.08 7.82 1.71
CA ALA A 289 -16.49 7.87 2.11
C ALA A 289 -16.68 7.51 3.60
N ASP A 290 -17.74 7.99 4.22
CA ASP A 290 -18.16 7.52 5.54
C ASP A 290 -18.89 6.17 5.41
N LYS A 291 -18.75 5.32 6.44
CA LYS A 291 -19.13 3.89 6.43
C LYS A 291 -20.64 3.65 6.42
N TYR A 292 -21.48 4.67 6.24
CA TYR A 292 -22.95 4.57 6.32
C TYR A 292 -23.64 3.89 5.13
N LEU A 293 -22.90 3.35 4.15
CA LEU A 293 -23.45 2.69 2.95
C LEU A 293 -23.29 1.16 2.95
N GLN A 294 -23.58 0.51 4.08
CA GLN A 294 -23.95 -0.92 4.08
C GLN A 294 -25.26 -1.10 4.85
N SER A 295 -26.37 -0.80 4.18
CA SER A 295 -27.70 -1.35 4.46
C SER A 295 -28.14 -2.19 3.27
#